data_AF-A0A352PX52-F1
#
_entry.id   AF-A0A352PX52-F1
#
_cell.length_a   1.000
_cell.length_b   1.000
_cell.length_c   1.000
_cell.angle_alpha   90.00
_cell.angle_beta   90.00
_cell.angle_gamma   90.00
#
_symmetry.space_group_name_H-M   'P 1'
#
loop_
_entity.id
_entity.type
_entity.pdbx_description
1 polymer ?
#
loop_
_entity_poly.entity_id
_entity_poly.type
_entity_poly.pdbx_seq_one_letter_code
_entity_poly.pdbx_strand_id
1 'polypeptide(L)'
;MLQVLDHLEQHSREIATLPVEDRVLYYQRINPLLLALKGELRKAPNPFAQDKVIELEWHLASIAHLDEPSEQTDPEHLQGALQILQDLRGPHGFLR
;
A
#
# COMPACT_ATOMS: atom_id res chain seq x y z
N MET A 1 1.14 -13.50 6.12
CA MET A 1 0.59 -12.61 5.09
C MET A 1 -0.42 -11.62 5.66
N LEU A 2 -1.49 -12.08 6.32
CA LEU A 2 -2.48 -11.18 6.94
C LEU A 2 -1.88 -10.11 7.85
N GLN A 3 -0.92 -10.49 8.71
CA GLN A 3 -0.18 -9.52 9.55
C GLN A 3 0.56 -8.42 8.76
N VAL A 4 1.07 -8.73 7.55
CA VAL A 4 1.73 -7.73 6.69
C VAL A 4 0.70 -6.74 6.15
N LEU A 5 -0.49 -7.22 5.78
CA LEU A 5 -1.60 -6.37 5.34
C LEU A 5 -2.11 -5.49 6.48
N ASP A 6 -2.19 -6.01 7.70
CA ASP A 6 -2.60 -5.26 8.88
C ASP A 6 -1.60 -4.15 9.23
N HIS A 7 -0.29 -4.45 9.17
CA HIS A 7 0.74 -3.42 9.35
C HIS A 7 0.72 -2.37 8.25
N LEU A 8 0.53 -2.78 6.99
CA LEU A 8 0.37 -1.82 5.90
C LEU A 8 -0.83 -0.92 6.13
N GLU A 9 -1.97 -1.47 6.55
CA GLU A 9 -3.15 -0.66 6.86
C GLU A 9 -2.88 0.37 7.95
N GLN A 10 -2.22 -0.05 9.05
CA GLN A 10 -1.83 0.86 10.12
C GLN A 10 -0.91 1.97 9.59
N HIS A 11 0.13 1.61 8.83
CA HIS A 11 1.08 2.59 8.31
C HIS A 11 0.47 3.52 7.26
N SER A 12 -0.46 3.04 6.43
CA SER A 12 -1.21 3.88 5.48
C SER A 12 -1.99 4.98 6.20
N ARG A 13 -2.63 4.64 7.33
CA ARG A 13 -3.34 5.62 8.15
C ARG A 13 -2.37 6.59 8.82
N GLU A 14 -1.25 6.10 9.32
CA GLU A 14 -0.28 6.93 10.05
C GLU A 14 0.39 7.95 9.12
N ILE A 15 0.91 7.51 7.97
CA ILE A 15 1.61 8.41 7.02
C ILE A 15 0.73 9.56 6.53
N ALA A 16 -0.57 9.31 6.35
CA ALA A 16 -1.54 10.34 5.92
C ALA A 16 -1.78 11.42 6.99
N THR A 17 -1.47 11.14 8.27
CA THR A 17 -1.62 12.11 9.37
C THR A 17 -0.37 12.93 9.64
N LEU A 18 0.77 12.55 9.05
CA LEU A 18 2.04 13.23 9.27
C LEU A 18 2.12 14.54 8.46
N PRO A 19 2.90 15.53 8.95
CA PRO A 19 3.35 16.66 8.13
C PRO A 19 4.06 16.15 6.87
N VAL A 20 3.87 16.83 5.74
CA VAL A 20 4.37 16.40 4.41
C VAL A 20 5.88 16.17 4.43
N GLU A 21 6.63 17.01 5.15
CA GLU A 21 8.09 16.92 5.30
C GLU A 21 8.57 15.62 5.95
N ASP A 22 7.74 14.97 6.77
CA ASP A 22 8.10 13.74 7.49
C ASP A 22 7.69 12.47 6.72
N ARG A 23 6.78 12.59 5.75
CA ARG A 23 6.17 11.43 5.08
C ARG A 23 7.16 10.63 4.25
N VAL A 24 8.10 11.29 3.59
CA VAL A 24 9.16 10.62 2.80
C VAL A 24 10.01 9.70 3.69
N LEU A 25 10.44 10.20 4.85
CA LEU A 25 11.22 9.39 5.80
C LEU A 25 10.36 8.26 6.36
N TYR A 26 9.09 8.54 6.68
CA TYR A 26 8.18 7.54 7.19
C TYR A 26 7.90 6.41 6.18
N TYR A 27 7.80 6.73 4.89
CA TYR A 27 7.59 5.76 3.81
C TYR A 27 8.66 4.66 3.77
N GLN A 28 9.88 4.93 4.27
CA GLN A 28 10.93 3.93 4.39
C GLN A 28 10.55 2.76 5.33
N ARG A 29 9.58 2.95 6.22
CA ARG A 29 9.01 1.90 7.09
C ARG A 29 7.97 1.03 6.36
N ILE A 30 7.30 1.60 5.36
CA ILE A 30 6.28 0.94 4.53
C ILE A 30 6.95 0.06 3.47
N ASN A 31 8.02 0.53 2.84
CA ASN A 31 8.67 -0.14 1.71
C ASN A 31 9.04 -1.63 1.97
N PRO A 32 9.62 -2.01 3.14
CA PRO A 32 9.89 -3.42 3.43
C PRO A 32 8.65 -4.31 3.43
N LEU A 33 7.48 -3.78 3.81
CA LEU A 33 6.21 -4.52 3.82
C LEU A 33 5.69 -4.72 2.39
N LEU A 34 5.80 -3.70 1.53
CA LEU A 34 5.49 -3.81 0.10
C LEU A 34 6.40 -4.84 -0.60
N LEU A 35 7.69 -4.83 -0.28
CA LEU A 35 8.64 -5.84 -0.77
C LEU A 35 8.28 -7.24 -0.31
N ALA A 36 7.84 -7.41 0.94
CA ALA A 36 7.37 -8.70 1.44
C ALA A 36 6.15 -9.21 0.65
N LEU A 37 5.17 -8.35 0.35
CA LEU A 37 4.03 -8.71 -0.50
C LEU A 37 4.46 -9.17 -1.90
N LYS A 38 5.31 -8.37 -2.55
CA LYS A 38 5.85 -8.71 -3.88
C LYS A 38 6.63 -10.02 -3.86
N GLY A 39 7.40 -10.28 -2.80
CA GLY A 39 8.15 -11.52 -2.63
C GLY A 39 7.25 -12.75 -2.56
N GLU A 40 6.12 -12.66 -1.87
CA GLU A 40 5.16 -13.77 -1.76
C GLU A 40 4.43 -13.99 -3.10
N LEU A 41 4.11 -12.93 -3.83
CA LEU A 41 3.53 -13.01 -5.17
C LEU A 41 4.47 -13.59 -6.24
N ARG A 42 5.78 -13.58 -6.00
CA ARG A 42 6.74 -14.31 -6.86
C ARG A 42 6.72 -15.81 -6.59
N LYS A 43 6.46 -16.22 -5.35
CA LYS A 43 6.40 -17.64 -4.95
C LYS A 43 5.08 -18.28 -5.37
N ALA A 44 3.98 -17.54 -5.25
CA ALA A 44 2.64 -17.96 -5.64
C ALA A 44 2.01 -16.87 -6.53
N PRO A 45 2.23 -16.91 -7.86
CA PRO A 45 1.72 -15.91 -8.78
C PRO A 45 0.20 -15.78 -8.72
N ASN A 46 -0.27 -14.56 -8.46
CA ASN A 46 -1.67 -14.19 -8.50
C ASN A 46 -1.78 -12.82 -9.22
N PRO A 47 -2.19 -12.80 -10.50
CA PRO A 47 -2.23 -11.56 -11.29
C PRO A 47 -3.06 -10.45 -10.64
N PHE A 48 -4.24 -10.80 -10.09
CA PHE A 48 -5.08 -9.83 -9.39
C PHE A 48 -4.34 -9.17 -8.22
N ALA A 49 -3.69 -9.99 -7.39
CA ALA A 49 -2.96 -9.46 -6.24
C ALA A 49 -1.69 -8.71 -6.65
N GLN A 50 -1.04 -9.07 -7.77
CA GLN A 50 0.08 -8.32 -8.33
C GLN A 50 -0.34 -6.92 -8.76
N ASP A 51 -1.41 -6.80 -9.55
CA ASP A 51 -1.93 -5.51 -9.99
C ASP A 51 -2.32 -4.64 -8.80
N LYS A 52 -3.00 -5.23 -7.81
CA LYS A 52 -3.40 -4.54 -6.58
C LYS A 52 -2.20 -4.06 -5.75
N VAL A 53 -1.13 -4.84 -5.64
CA VAL A 53 0.07 -4.40 -4.90
C VAL A 53 0.79 -3.25 -5.61
N ILE A 54 0.77 -3.19 -6.94
CA ILE A 54 1.31 -2.05 -7.70
C ILE A 54 0.45 -0.80 -7.46
N GLU A 55 -0.87 -0.93 -7.53
CA GLU A 55 -1.82 0.17 -7.27
C GLU A 55 -1.69 0.69 -5.82
N LEU A 56 -1.48 -0.21 -4.84
CA LEU A 56 -1.23 0.15 -3.45
C LEU A 56 0.06 0.96 -3.29
N GLU A 57 1.14 0.53 -3.94
CA GLU A 57 2.43 1.24 -3.89
C GLU A 57 2.30 2.66 -4.44
N TRP A 58 1.59 2.85 -5.56
CA TRP A 58 1.34 4.16 -6.14
C TRP A 58 0.57 5.09 -5.19
N HIS A 59 -0.51 4.59 -4.56
CA HIS A 59 -1.25 5.38 -3.57
C HIS A 59 -0.38 5.81 -2.39
N LEU A 60 0.45 4.90 -1.86
CA LEU A 60 1.29 5.19 -0.70
C LEU A 60 2.47 6.12 -1.05
N ALA A 61 3.04 5.98 -2.25
CA ALA A 61 4.04 6.89 -2.78
C ALA A 61 3.46 8.30 -3.02
N SER A 62 2.22 8.39 -3.50
CA SER A 62 1.52 9.67 -3.69
C SER A 62 1.26 10.38 -2.37
N ILE A 63 0.77 9.68 -1.33
CA ILE A 63 0.61 10.26 0.02
C ILE A 63 1.96 10.72 0.60
N ALA A 64 3.05 10.01 0.27
CA ALA A 64 4.41 10.38 0.64
C ALA A 64 5.00 11.53 -0.21
N HIS A 65 4.28 12.02 -1.22
CA HIS A 65 4.73 13.01 -2.20
C HIS A 65 6.04 12.61 -2.91
N LEU A 66 6.19 11.31 -3.20
CA LEU A 66 7.33 10.75 -3.92
C LEU A 66 7.10 10.65 -5.44
N ASP A 67 5.84 10.68 -5.87
CA ASP A 67 5.43 10.62 -7.27
C ASP A 67 5.00 11.99 -7.80
N GLU A 68 4.78 12.07 -9.12
CA GLU A 68 4.23 13.26 -9.77
C GLU A 68 2.87 13.66 -9.15
N PRO A 69 2.55 14.97 -9.11
CA PRO A 69 1.27 15.43 -8.60
C PRO A 69 0.13 14.76 -9.36
N SER A 70 -0.71 14.03 -8.64
CA SER A 70 -1.95 13.49 -9.20
C SER A 70 -3.09 14.50 -9.02
N GLU A 71 -4.18 14.33 -9.75
CA GLU A 71 -5.41 15.11 -9.53
C GLU A 71 -6.13 14.72 -8.22
N GLN A 72 -5.73 13.59 -7.60
CA GLN A 72 -6.31 13.09 -6.36
C GLN A 72 -5.61 13.69 -5.13
N THR A 73 -6.38 13.84 -4.07
CA THR A 73 -5.96 14.31 -2.75
C THR A 73 -5.45 13.17 -1.87
N ASP A 74 -4.69 13.49 -0.81
CA ASP A 74 -4.23 12.48 0.16
C ASP A 74 -5.37 11.61 0.72
N PRO A 75 -6.55 12.15 1.10
CA PRO A 75 -7.67 11.32 1.56
C PRO A 75 -8.18 10.34 0.51
N GLU A 76 -8.20 10.73 -0.77
CA GLU A 76 -8.61 9.85 -1.87
C GLU A 76 -7.59 8.72 -2.08
N HIS A 77 -6.31 9.05 -2.03
CA HIS A 77 -5.25 8.04 -2.09
C HIS A 77 -5.28 7.10 -0.88
N LEU A 78 -5.54 7.62 0.32
CA LEU A 78 -5.71 6.79 1.52
C LEU A 78 -6.89 5.85 1.37
N GLN A 79 -8.03 6.35 0.90
CA GLN A 79 -9.21 5.51 0.66
C GLN A 79 -8.92 4.40 -0.35
N GLY A 80 -8.23 4.72 -1.45
CA GLY A 80 -7.78 3.73 -2.45
C GLY A 80 -6.88 2.66 -1.85
N ALA A 81 -5.85 3.08 -1.09
CA ALA A 81 -4.95 2.14 -0.39
C ALA A 81 -5.71 1.21 0.57
N LEU A 82 -6.66 1.73 1.37
CA LEU A 82 -7.45 0.93 2.30
C LEU A 82 -8.37 -0.06 1.59
N GLN A 83 -9.00 0.34 0.49
CA GLN A 83 -9.84 -0.55 -0.32
C GLN A 83 -9.02 -1.69 -0.91
N ILE A 84 -7.83 -1.39 -1.44
CA ILE A 84 -6.93 -2.41 -1.98
C ILE A 84 -6.49 -3.41 -0.91
N LEU A 85 -6.15 -2.93 0.29
CA LEU A 85 -5.80 -3.79 1.41
C LEU A 85 -6.98 -4.69 1.84
N GLN A 86 -8.22 -4.25 1.69
CA GLN A 86 -9.40 -5.09 1.88
C GLN A 86 -9.54 -6.13 0.77
N ASP A 87 -9.37 -5.74 -0.50
CA ASP A 87 -9.42 -6.63 -1.66
C ASP A 87 -8.37 -7.75 -1.57
N LEU A 88 -7.16 -7.42 -1.12
CA LEU A 88 -6.05 -8.36 -0.91
C LEU A 88 -6.31 -9.36 0.23
N ARG A 89 -7.18 -9.02 1.19
CA ARG A 89 -7.68 -9.96 2.21
C ARG A 89 -8.85 -10.80 1.69
N GLY A 90 -9.41 -10.48 0.53
CA GLY A 90 -10.55 -11.18 -0.06
C GLY A 90 -10.18 -12.53 -0.72
N PRO A 91 -11.20 -13.24 -1.26
CA PRO A 91 -11.06 -14.56 -1.89
C PRO A 91 -10.23 -14.55 -3.19
N HIS A 92 -10.01 -13.37 -3.76
CA HIS A 92 -9.19 -13.18 -4.96
C HIS A 92 -7.75 -12.73 -4.62
N GLY A 93 -7.50 -12.37 -3.35
CA GLY A 93 -6.20 -11.93 -2.86
C GLY A 93 -5.36 -13.07 -2.28
N PHE A 94 -4.94 -12.92 -1.02
CA PHE A 94 -4.01 -13.83 -0.35
C PHE A 94 -4.69 -14.93 0.49
N LEU A 95 -6.03 -14.99 0.55
CA LEU A 95 -6.76 -16.07 1.22
C LEU A 95 -7.03 -17.29 0.32
N ARG A 96 -6.29 -17.45 -0.78
CA ARG A 96 -6.39 -18.60 -1.69
C ARG A 96 -5.63 -19.83 -1.18
#